data_AF-A0A831LC65-F1
#
_entry.id   AF-A0A831LC65-F1
#
_cell.length_a   1.000
_cell.length_b   1.000
_cell.length_c   1.000
_cell.angle_alpha   90.00
_cell.angle_beta   90.00
_cell.angle_gamma   90.00
#
_symmetry.space_group_name_H-M   'P 1'
#
loop_
_entity.id
_entity.type
_entity.pdbx_description
1 polymer ?
#
loop_
_entity_poly.entity_id
_entity_poly.type
_entity_poly.pdbx_seq_one_letter_code
_entity_poly.pdbx_strand_id
1 'polypeptide(L)'
;MKKKGILLLFLVIIVAFWQVAFLQNGMKWDFVDAFLPSRYFFSESILNNQFPLWNPYLLYGTPIFADLVSVFNPEFWIVGNLFGYSNITLQYMFLVYILVAGVSFFWFLKQFDSEYKISLCLSVAYMLSGLTVGNAQHLAFVAGYALLPFVMASYFRFIRQFNRPNLAQLAISLFLMVYASYPGLTIISGYFL
;
A
#
# COMPACT_ATOMS: atom_id res chain seq x y z
N MET A 1 -9.28 -4.16 -16.30
CA MET A 1 -10.15 -5.12 -15.58
C MET A 1 -11.60 -4.66 -15.71
N LYS A 2 -12.57 -5.57 -15.93
CA LYS A 2 -14.01 -5.20 -15.97
C LYS A 2 -14.48 -4.74 -14.59
N LYS A 3 -15.44 -3.81 -14.50
CA LYS A 3 -16.01 -3.31 -13.23
C LYS A 3 -16.42 -4.43 -12.26
N LYS A 4 -17.05 -5.49 -12.80
CA LYS A 4 -17.45 -6.69 -12.04
C LYS A 4 -16.27 -7.39 -11.36
N GLY A 5 -15.07 -7.37 -11.95
CA GLY A 5 -13.87 -7.96 -11.36
C GLY A 5 -13.35 -7.16 -10.16
N ILE A 6 -13.33 -5.82 -10.25
CA ILE A 6 -12.98 -4.96 -9.10
C ILE A 6 -13.99 -5.18 -7.97
N LEU A 7 -15.28 -5.20 -8.30
CA LEU A 7 -16.33 -5.44 -7.31
C LEU A 7 -16.17 -6.81 -6.64
N LEU A 8 -15.81 -7.85 -7.39
CA LEU A 8 -15.52 -9.17 -6.84
C LEU A 8 -14.36 -9.11 -5.84
N LEU A 9 -13.22 -8.52 -6.23
CA LEU A 9 -12.07 -8.38 -5.32
C LEU A 9 -12.46 -7.60 -4.07
N PHE A 10 -13.24 -6.53 -4.21
CA PHE A 10 -13.77 -5.74 -3.10
C PHE A 10 -14.67 -6.56 -2.17
N LEU A 11 -15.59 -7.35 -2.70
CA LEU A 11 -16.45 -8.20 -1.88
C LEU A 11 -15.64 -9.28 -1.15
N VAL A 12 -14.64 -9.87 -1.81
CA VAL A 12 -13.78 -10.88 -1.21
C VAL A 12 -12.99 -10.31 -0.03
N ILE A 13 -12.41 -9.10 -0.15
CA ILE A 13 -11.72 -8.47 0.97
C ILE A 13 -12.66 -8.15 2.13
N ILE A 14 -13.86 -7.63 1.86
CA ILE A 14 -14.85 -7.34 2.92
C ILE A 14 -15.25 -8.61 3.66
N VAL A 15 -15.43 -9.73 2.96
CA VAL A 15 -15.75 -11.02 3.58
C VAL A 15 -14.56 -11.58 4.37
N ALA A 16 -13.35 -11.55 3.80
CA ALA A 16 -12.15 -12.10 4.44
C ALA A 16 -11.76 -11.32 5.71
N PHE A 17 -11.89 -9.99 5.68
CA PHE A 17 -11.52 -9.09 6.77
C PHE A 17 -12.74 -8.42 7.41
N TRP A 18 -13.89 -9.11 7.46
CA TRP A 18 -15.15 -8.53 7.92
C TRP A 18 -15.07 -7.90 9.32
N GLN A 19 -14.29 -8.50 10.23
CA GLN A 19 -14.12 -7.94 11.57
C GLN A 19 -13.40 -6.59 11.57
N VAL A 20 -12.45 -6.40 10.66
CA VAL A 20 -11.75 -5.13 10.47
C VAL A 20 -12.62 -4.16 9.67
N ALA A 21 -13.26 -4.64 8.60
CA ALA A 21 -14.09 -3.83 7.71
C ALA A 21 -15.33 -3.25 8.40
N PHE A 22 -15.94 -4.01 9.32
CA PHE A 22 -17.10 -3.57 10.12
C PHE A 22 -16.72 -3.11 11.53
N LEU A 23 -15.43 -2.84 11.76
CA LEU A 23 -14.88 -2.29 13.01
C LEU A 23 -15.28 -3.10 14.26
N GLN A 24 -15.54 -4.41 14.10
CA GLN A 24 -15.83 -5.31 15.22
C GLN A 24 -14.58 -5.59 16.04
N ASN A 25 -13.43 -5.70 15.37
CA ASN A 25 -12.13 -5.86 16.01
C ASN A 25 -11.08 -4.91 15.42
N GLY A 26 -10.32 -4.29 16.33
CA GLY A 26 -9.13 -3.51 16.03
C GLY A 26 -7.97 -4.36 15.52
N MET A 27 -7.19 -3.82 14.57
CA MET A 27 -5.82 -4.32 14.36
C MET A 27 -4.96 -3.97 15.57
N LYS A 28 -3.90 -4.74 15.82
CA LYS A 28 -3.11 -4.71 17.07
C LYS A 28 -1.61 -4.67 16.78
N TRP A 29 -0.80 -4.61 17.86
CA TRP A 29 0.66 -4.67 17.83
C TRP A 29 1.26 -3.51 17.02
N ASP A 30 2.36 -3.74 16.29
CA ASP A 30 3.08 -2.74 15.50
C ASP A 30 2.17 -1.91 14.58
N PHE A 31 1.03 -2.47 14.14
CA PHE A 31 0.05 -1.70 13.38
C PHE A 31 -0.41 -0.44 14.11
N VAL A 32 -0.67 -0.57 15.41
CA VAL A 32 -1.10 0.52 16.29
C VAL A 32 0.11 1.13 17.00
N ASP A 33 1.08 0.34 17.42
CA ASP A 33 2.16 0.81 18.28
C ASP A 33 3.26 1.54 17.49
N ALA A 34 3.55 1.09 16.26
CA ALA A 34 4.61 1.65 15.42
C ALA A 34 4.10 2.61 14.34
N PHE A 35 2.99 2.28 13.66
CA PHE A 35 2.50 3.12 12.55
C PHE A 35 1.58 4.26 13.00
N LEU A 36 0.65 4.00 13.91
CA LEU A 36 -0.37 5.00 14.26
C LEU A 36 0.19 6.29 14.88
N PRO A 37 1.15 6.30 15.82
CA PRO A 37 1.53 7.53 16.52
C PRO A 37 2.18 8.56 15.59
N SER A 38 3.12 8.10 14.75
CA SER A 38 3.74 8.95 13.73
C SER A 38 2.71 9.44 12.71
N ARG A 39 1.79 8.54 12.29
CA ARG A 39 0.76 8.88 11.32
C ARG A 39 -0.26 9.90 11.84
N TYR A 40 -0.71 9.70 13.06
CA TYR A 40 -1.61 10.59 13.79
C TYR A 40 -0.98 11.98 13.99
N PHE A 41 0.23 12.04 14.58
CA PHE A 41 0.88 13.32 14.90
C PHE A 41 1.13 14.17 13.66
N PHE A 42 1.64 13.56 12.58
CA PHE A 42 1.87 14.26 11.33
C PHE A 42 0.55 14.82 10.78
N SER A 43 -0.50 14.00 10.76
CA SER A 43 -1.80 14.38 10.25
C SER A 43 -2.38 15.57 11.03
N GLU A 44 -2.36 15.51 12.35
CA GLU A 44 -2.82 16.60 13.21
C GLU A 44 -1.98 17.86 13.00
N SER A 45 -0.67 17.73 12.88
CA SER A 45 0.21 18.88 12.67
C SER A 45 -0.13 19.59 11.35
N ILE A 46 -0.25 18.83 10.25
CA ILE A 46 -0.57 19.39 8.94
C ILE A 46 -1.96 20.03 8.94
N LEU A 47 -2.97 19.38 9.54
CA LEU A 47 -4.33 19.95 9.66
C LEU A 47 -4.35 21.25 10.49
N ASN A 48 -3.38 21.42 11.40
CA ASN A 48 -3.20 22.64 12.19
C ASN A 48 -2.19 23.63 11.56
N ASN A 49 -1.87 23.48 10.27
CA ASN A 49 -0.91 24.33 9.54
C ASN A 49 0.51 24.35 10.16
N GLN A 50 0.89 23.28 10.85
CA GLN A 50 2.23 23.09 11.41
C GLN A 50 2.96 22.03 10.62
N PHE A 51 4.15 22.35 10.13
CA PHE A 51 4.97 21.39 9.41
C PHE A 51 5.74 20.49 10.40
N PRO A 52 5.46 19.18 10.50
CA PRO A 52 5.96 18.31 11.57
C PRO A 52 7.39 17.82 11.29
N LEU A 53 8.39 18.69 11.50
CA LEU A 53 9.81 18.29 11.38
C LEU A 53 10.25 17.42 12.57
N TRP A 54 9.69 17.67 13.75
CA TRP A 54 10.06 17.03 15.01
C TRP A 54 8.82 16.62 15.79
N ASN A 55 8.79 15.38 16.27
CA ASN A 55 7.76 14.91 17.18
C ASN A 55 8.32 14.83 18.60
N PRO A 56 7.90 15.73 19.52
CA PRO A 56 8.39 15.73 20.90
C PRO A 56 7.79 14.59 21.74
N TYR A 57 6.75 13.91 21.27
CA TYR A 57 5.98 12.93 22.03
C TYR A 57 6.50 11.49 21.88
N LEU A 58 7.37 11.21 20.91
CA LEU A 58 7.94 9.89 20.67
C LEU A 58 9.42 9.86 21.01
N LEU A 59 9.84 8.86 21.80
CA LEU A 59 11.25 8.53 22.08
C LEU A 59 12.10 9.73 22.54
N TYR A 60 11.55 10.57 23.44
CA TYR A 60 12.17 11.83 23.90
C TYR A 60 12.43 12.87 22.79
N GLY A 61 11.75 12.71 21.67
CA GLY A 61 11.91 13.54 20.48
C GLY A 61 12.44 12.73 19.30
N THR A 62 11.66 12.69 18.21
CA THR A 62 12.03 11.98 16.98
C THR A 62 11.93 12.92 15.78
N PRO A 63 12.93 12.94 14.88
CA PRO A 63 12.84 13.68 13.62
C PRO A 63 11.89 12.96 12.66
N ILE A 64 10.60 13.27 12.72
CA ILE A 64 9.58 12.61 11.89
C ILE A 64 9.88 12.73 10.42
N PHE A 65 10.44 13.86 9.97
CA PHE A 65 10.76 14.07 8.57
C PHE A 65 11.85 13.11 8.05
N ALA A 66 12.59 12.44 8.93
CA ALA A 66 13.53 11.38 8.57
C ALA A 66 12.88 9.98 8.49
N ASP A 67 11.56 9.86 8.72
CA ASP A 67 10.82 8.61 8.56
C ASP A 67 10.74 8.22 7.08
N LEU A 68 11.49 7.18 6.73
CA LEU A 68 11.59 6.62 5.38
C LEU A 68 10.33 5.84 4.96
N VAL A 69 9.41 5.57 5.89
CA VAL A 69 8.28 4.66 5.66
C VAL A 69 6.95 5.39 5.58
N SER A 70 6.73 6.44 6.39
CA SER A 70 5.44 7.14 6.41
C SER A 70 5.48 8.49 5.72
N VAL A 71 6.38 9.39 6.11
CA VAL A 71 6.27 10.83 5.77
C VAL A 71 6.24 11.11 4.28
N PHE A 72 7.05 10.42 3.47
CA PHE A 72 7.09 10.67 2.03
C PHE A 72 6.06 9.86 1.24
N ASN A 73 5.25 9.08 1.92
CA ASN A 73 4.31 8.20 1.27
C ASN A 73 3.10 8.97 0.73
N PRO A 74 2.75 8.91 -0.56
CA PRO A 74 1.72 9.79 -1.13
C PRO A 74 0.32 9.61 -0.52
N GLU A 75 -0.10 8.39 -0.16
CA GLU A 75 -1.39 8.18 0.51
C GLU A 75 -1.39 8.81 1.90
N PHE A 76 -0.24 8.91 2.55
CA PHE A 76 -0.14 9.51 3.86
C PHE A 76 -0.47 11.00 3.81
N TRP A 77 0.02 11.71 2.80
CA TRP A 77 -0.34 13.10 2.54
C TRP A 77 -1.81 13.25 2.15
N ILE A 78 -2.30 12.45 1.21
CA ILE A 78 -3.69 12.56 0.74
C ILE A 78 -4.67 12.30 1.89
N VAL A 79 -4.46 11.21 2.63
CA VAL A 79 -5.36 10.80 3.71
C VAL A 79 -5.23 11.70 4.92
N GLY A 80 -4.00 12.09 5.28
CA GLY A 80 -3.75 12.95 6.44
C GLY A 80 -4.35 14.34 6.28
N ASN A 81 -4.32 14.90 5.06
CA ASN A 81 -4.89 16.22 4.79
C ASN A 81 -6.42 16.21 4.62
N LEU A 82 -7.01 15.11 4.15
CA LEU A 82 -8.45 15.06 3.84
C LEU A 82 -9.31 14.47 4.96
N PHE A 83 -8.79 13.48 5.68
CA PHE A 83 -9.59 12.68 6.62
C PHE A 83 -9.03 12.64 8.03
N GLY A 84 -7.74 12.94 8.20
CA GLY A 84 -7.06 12.67 9.45
C GLY A 84 -6.66 11.20 9.60
N TYR A 85 -5.52 10.95 10.24
CA TYR A 85 -5.17 9.59 10.66
C TYR A 85 -5.75 9.27 12.02
N SER A 86 -6.42 8.13 12.10
CA SER A 86 -6.87 7.48 13.32
C SER A 86 -6.64 5.98 13.18
N ASN A 87 -6.87 5.21 14.24
CA ASN A 87 -6.83 3.75 14.13
C ASN A 87 -7.79 3.24 13.03
N ILE A 88 -8.98 3.84 12.92
CA ILE A 88 -9.99 3.50 11.91
C ILE A 88 -9.46 3.79 10.49
N THR A 89 -8.91 4.98 10.28
CA THR A 89 -8.36 5.36 8.97
C THR A 89 -7.23 4.43 8.57
N LEU A 90 -6.35 4.08 9.51
CA LEU A 90 -5.23 3.17 9.27
C LEU A 90 -5.71 1.75 8.91
N GLN A 91 -6.72 1.23 9.60
CA GLN A 91 -7.35 -0.05 9.26
C GLN A 91 -7.93 -0.06 7.85
N TYR A 92 -8.62 1.00 7.44
CA TYR A 92 -9.10 1.09 6.06
C TYR A 92 -7.97 1.20 5.05
N MET A 93 -6.86 1.86 5.40
CA MET A 93 -5.67 1.87 4.54
C MET A 93 -5.07 0.48 4.34
N PHE A 94 -5.03 -0.35 5.38
CA PHE A 94 -4.65 -1.76 5.23
C PHE A 94 -5.56 -2.51 4.25
N LEU A 95 -6.87 -2.31 4.34
CA LEU A 95 -7.81 -2.92 3.39
C LEU A 95 -7.59 -2.39 1.95
N VAL A 96 -7.32 -1.09 1.80
CA VAL A 96 -6.98 -0.51 0.49
C VAL A 96 -5.75 -1.19 -0.10
N TYR A 97 -4.68 -1.42 0.69
CA TYR A 97 -3.49 -2.10 0.16
C TYR A 97 -3.74 -3.56 -0.22
N ILE A 98 -4.57 -4.30 0.52
CA ILE A 98 -4.97 -5.66 0.11
C ILE A 98 -5.72 -5.61 -1.23
N LEU A 99 -6.65 -4.68 -1.40
CA LEU A 99 -7.36 -4.52 -2.67
C LEU A 99 -6.39 -4.15 -3.80
N VAL A 100 -5.44 -3.24 -3.54
CA VAL A 100 -4.39 -2.87 -4.49
C VAL A 100 -3.55 -4.09 -4.86
N ALA A 101 -3.20 -4.98 -3.93
CA ALA A 101 -2.47 -6.21 -4.22
C ALA A 101 -3.21 -7.11 -5.21
N GLY A 102 -4.52 -7.29 -5.03
CA GLY A 102 -5.33 -8.08 -5.97
C GLY A 102 -5.41 -7.44 -7.37
N VAL A 103 -5.63 -6.12 -7.40
CA VAL A 103 -5.75 -5.34 -8.65
C VAL A 103 -4.42 -5.31 -9.41
N SER A 104 -3.32 -5.03 -8.73
CA SER A 104 -1.98 -4.95 -9.31
C SER A 104 -1.55 -6.32 -9.85
N PHE A 105 -1.80 -7.39 -9.11
CA PHE A 105 -1.49 -8.75 -9.56
C PHE A 105 -2.31 -9.16 -10.78
N PHE A 106 -3.57 -8.71 -10.87
CA PHE A 106 -4.37 -8.93 -12.08
C PHE A 106 -3.70 -8.28 -13.29
N TRP A 107 -3.22 -7.04 -13.14
CA TRP A 107 -2.60 -6.27 -14.22
C TRP A 107 -1.26 -6.86 -14.64
N PHE A 108 -0.51 -7.39 -13.68
CA PHE A 108 0.71 -8.16 -13.91
C PHE A 108 0.43 -9.41 -14.76
N LEU A 109 -0.56 -10.22 -14.38
CA LEU A 109 -0.92 -11.43 -15.14
C LEU A 109 -1.41 -11.10 -16.56
N LYS A 110 -2.04 -9.94 -16.77
CA LYS A 110 -2.40 -9.47 -18.12
C LYS A 110 -1.19 -9.15 -19.00
N GLN A 111 0.02 -9.01 -18.44
CA GLN A 111 1.22 -8.91 -19.29
C GLN A 111 1.56 -10.26 -19.96
N PHE A 112 1.05 -11.39 -19.48
CA PHE A 112 1.35 -12.71 -20.04
C PHE A 112 0.16 -13.33 -20.78
N ASP A 113 -0.77 -12.51 -21.27
CA ASP A 113 -1.98 -12.94 -21.98
C ASP A 113 -2.80 -14.02 -21.24
N SER A 114 -2.68 -14.06 -19.91
CA SER A 114 -3.39 -15.01 -19.06
C SER A 114 -4.92 -14.86 -19.23
N GLU A 115 -5.66 -15.96 -19.13
CA GLU A 115 -7.12 -15.96 -19.22
C GLU A 115 -7.76 -15.12 -18.08
N TYR A 116 -8.92 -14.52 -18.33
CA TYR A 116 -9.55 -13.57 -17.41
C TYR A 116 -9.90 -14.18 -16.05
N LYS A 117 -10.57 -15.35 -16.03
CA LYS A 117 -10.99 -16.02 -14.79
C LYS A 117 -9.78 -16.55 -14.03
N ILE A 118 -8.79 -17.13 -14.71
CA ILE A 118 -7.53 -17.56 -14.10
C ILE A 118 -6.84 -16.38 -13.42
N SER A 119 -6.72 -15.24 -14.10
CA SER A 119 -6.10 -14.06 -13.49
C SER A 119 -6.88 -13.53 -12.30
N LEU A 120 -8.22 -13.54 -12.32
CA LEU A 120 -9.01 -13.16 -11.15
C LEU A 120 -8.81 -14.12 -9.97
N CYS A 121 -8.79 -15.43 -10.22
CA CYS A 121 -8.56 -16.44 -9.19
C CYS A 121 -7.19 -16.26 -8.54
N LEU A 122 -6.14 -16.09 -9.36
CA LEU A 122 -4.78 -15.86 -8.88
C LEU A 122 -4.62 -14.52 -8.17
N SER A 123 -5.34 -13.46 -8.57
CA SER A 123 -5.40 -12.20 -7.84
C SER A 123 -6.00 -12.34 -6.44
N VAL A 124 -7.06 -13.14 -6.29
CA VAL A 124 -7.63 -13.45 -4.98
C VAL A 124 -6.62 -14.21 -4.12
N ALA A 125 -5.96 -15.23 -4.69
CA ALA A 125 -4.94 -16.00 -3.99
C ALA A 125 -3.75 -15.12 -3.55
N TYR A 126 -3.31 -14.19 -4.41
CA TYR A 126 -2.21 -13.27 -4.10
C TYR A 126 -2.57 -12.31 -2.96
N MET A 127 -3.72 -11.64 -3.04
CA MET A 127 -4.11 -10.64 -2.04
C MET A 127 -4.43 -11.24 -0.67
N LEU A 128 -4.84 -12.51 -0.62
CA LEU A 128 -5.11 -13.26 0.62
C LEU A 128 -4.00 -14.26 0.98
N SER A 129 -2.80 -14.07 0.42
CA SER A 129 -1.67 -14.97 0.68
C SER A 129 -1.17 -14.89 2.12
N GLY A 130 -0.37 -15.88 2.52
CA GLY A 130 0.26 -15.88 3.85
C GLY A 130 1.13 -14.65 4.12
N LEU A 131 1.66 -13.98 3.09
CA LEU A 131 2.44 -12.76 3.26
C LEU A 131 1.54 -11.61 3.72
N THR A 132 0.40 -11.37 3.07
CA THR A 132 -0.52 -10.27 3.44
C THR A 132 -1.17 -10.52 4.79
N VAL A 133 -1.62 -11.75 5.05
CA VAL A 133 -2.26 -12.11 6.32
C VAL A 133 -1.24 -12.18 7.46
N GLY A 134 -0.07 -12.78 7.23
CA GLY A 134 0.98 -12.96 8.24
C GLY A 134 1.71 -11.67 8.59
N ASN A 135 1.76 -10.69 7.69
CA ASN A 135 2.36 -9.37 7.94
C ASN A 135 1.30 -8.27 8.14
N ALA A 136 0.09 -8.61 8.56
CA ALA A 136 -0.98 -7.64 8.75
C ALA A 136 -0.59 -6.48 9.70
N GLN A 137 0.33 -6.72 10.64
CA GLN A 137 0.86 -5.67 11.53
C GLN A 137 1.91 -4.75 10.88
N HIS A 138 2.55 -5.18 9.79
CA HIS A 138 3.63 -4.44 9.11
C HIS A 138 3.10 -3.79 7.84
N LEU A 139 2.42 -2.66 7.98
CA LEU A 139 1.75 -1.97 6.86
C LEU A 139 2.68 -1.69 5.66
N ALA A 140 3.93 -1.30 5.92
CA ALA A 140 4.94 -1.06 4.88
C ALA A 140 5.28 -2.30 4.05
N PHE A 141 5.23 -3.49 4.65
CA PHE A 141 5.50 -4.75 3.95
C PHE A 141 4.31 -5.11 3.06
N VAL A 142 3.10 -4.92 3.58
CA VAL A 142 1.86 -5.14 2.85
C VAL A 142 1.75 -4.16 1.68
N ALA A 143 2.08 -2.88 1.88
CA ALA A 143 2.12 -1.86 0.83
C ALA A 143 3.14 -2.20 -0.26
N GLY A 144 4.36 -2.58 0.12
CA GLY A 144 5.39 -3.03 -0.81
C GLY A 144 4.96 -4.23 -1.63
N TYR A 145 4.40 -5.25 -0.98
CA TYR A 145 3.87 -6.43 -1.64
C TYR A 145 2.70 -6.08 -2.57
N ALA A 146 1.81 -5.17 -2.17
CA ALA A 146 0.70 -4.72 -3.01
C ALA A 146 1.16 -3.98 -4.28
N LEU A 147 2.25 -3.21 -4.19
CA LEU A 147 2.79 -2.42 -5.28
C LEU A 147 3.73 -3.19 -6.20
N LEU A 148 4.38 -4.25 -5.71
CA LEU A 148 5.34 -5.05 -6.48
C LEU A 148 4.79 -5.52 -7.84
N PRO A 149 3.59 -6.13 -7.96
CA PRO A 149 3.08 -6.54 -9.26
C PRO A 149 2.80 -5.36 -10.19
N PHE A 150 2.46 -4.18 -9.64
CA PHE A 150 2.25 -2.98 -10.43
C PHE A 150 3.57 -2.49 -11.04
N VAL A 151 4.64 -2.46 -10.25
CA VAL A 151 6.00 -2.15 -10.72
C VAL A 151 6.42 -3.11 -11.83
N MET A 152 6.29 -4.41 -11.58
CA MET A 152 6.66 -5.44 -12.58
C MET A 152 5.83 -5.29 -13.86
N ALA A 153 4.52 -5.06 -13.75
CA ALA A 153 3.65 -4.85 -14.91
C ALA A 153 4.04 -3.59 -15.71
N SER A 154 4.37 -2.50 -15.02
CA SER A 154 4.84 -1.26 -15.66
C SER A 154 6.19 -1.44 -16.35
N TYR A 155 7.11 -2.19 -15.73
CA TYR A 155 8.38 -2.54 -16.32
C TYR A 155 8.21 -3.37 -17.60
N PHE A 156 7.44 -4.45 -17.55
CA PHE A 156 7.16 -5.29 -18.73
C PHE A 156 6.53 -4.50 -19.88
N ARG A 157 5.64 -3.55 -19.59
CA ARG A 157 5.07 -2.66 -20.62
C ARG A 157 6.12 -1.74 -21.23
N PHE A 158 6.98 -1.16 -20.41
CA PHE A 158 8.02 -0.26 -20.85
C PHE A 158 9.05 -0.95 -21.75
N ILE A 159 9.54 -2.14 -21.36
CA ILE A 159 10.52 -2.87 -22.17
C ILE A 159 9.94 -3.41 -23.48
N ARG A 160 8.62 -3.68 -23.53
CA ARG A 160 7.93 -4.06 -24.77
C ARG A 160 7.73 -2.88 -25.70
N GLN A 161 7.53 -1.70 -25.14
CA GLN A 161 7.29 -0.48 -25.91
C GLN A 161 7.88 0.74 -25.20
N PHE A 162 9.04 1.17 -25.68
CA PHE A 162 9.78 2.33 -25.20
C PHE A 162 9.09 3.64 -25.60
N ASN A 163 8.09 4.06 -24.83
CA ASN A 163 7.40 5.33 -25.04
C ASN A 163 7.24 6.12 -23.72
N ARG A 164 6.95 7.42 -23.84
CA ARG A 164 6.82 8.32 -22.68
C ARG A 164 5.72 7.91 -21.70
N PRO A 165 4.51 7.47 -22.15
CA PRO A 165 3.48 7.01 -21.23
C PRO A 165 3.91 5.82 -20.36
N ASN A 166 4.55 4.82 -20.95
CA ASN A 166 5.03 3.64 -20.22
C ASN A 166 6.17 4.00 -19.27
N LEU A 167 7.08 4.89 -19.69
CA LEU A 167 8.14 5.41 -18.82
C LEU A 167 7.55 6.15 -17.61
N ALA A 168 6.54 7.01 -17.83
CA ALA A 168 5.87 7.72 -16.75
C ALA A 168 5.16 6.75 -15.79
N GLN A 169 4.49 5.72 -16.32
CA GLN A 169 3.85 4.69 -15.49
C GLN A 169 4.88 3.94 -14.63
N LEU A 170 6.03 3.56 -15.22
CA LEU A 170 7.13 2.91 -14.50
C LEU A 170 7.70 3.84 -13.42
N ALA A 171 7.99 5.10 -13.75
CA ALA A 171 8.51 6.08 -12.80
C ALA A 171 7.56 6.29 -11.61
N ILE A 172 6.25 6.42 -11.86
CA ILE A 172 5.24 6.55 -10.79
C ILE A 172 5.18 5.28 -9.95
N SER A 173 5.20 4.09 -10.57
CA SER A 173 5.16 2.82 -9.83
C SER A 173 6.38 2.65 -8.93
N LEU A 174 7.58 2.99 -9.40
CA LEU A 174 8.82 2.96 -8.62
C LEU A 174 8.82 4.01 -7.52
N PHE A 175 8.36 5.22 -7.80
CA PHE A 175 8.20 6.27 -6.79
C PHE A 175 7.30 5.79 -5.64
N LEU A 176 6.13 5.22 -5.97
CA LEU A 176 5.23 4.65 -4.96
C LEU A 176 5.91 3.51 -4.19
N MET A 177 6.63 2.62 -4.87
CA MET A 177 7.37 1.53 -4.20
C MET A 177 8.41 2.08 -3.22
N VAL A 178 9.25 3.04 -3.64
CA VAL A 178 10.31 3.63 -2.82
C VAL A 178 9.76 4.25 -1.54
N TYR A 179 8.66 4.99 -1.65
CA TYR A 179 8.14 5.78 -0.53
C TYR A 179 7.01 5.12 0.27
N ALA A 180 6.38 4.08 -0.25
CA ALA A 180 5.33 3.33 0.44
C ALA A 180 5.77 2.01 1.03
N SER A 181 6.79 1.40 0.43
CA SER A 181 7.26 0.08 0.82
C SER A 181 8.30 0.16 1.93
N TYR A 182 8.49 -0.96 2.61
CA TYR A 182 9.72 -1.21 3.34
C TYR A 182 10.94 -1.13 2.38
N PRO A 183 12.01 -0.39 2.72
CA PRO A 183 13.18 -0.22 1.85
C PRO A 183 13.81 -1.53 1.36
N GLY A 184 13.81 -2.58 2.19
CA GLY A 184 14.32 -3.89 1.80
C GLY A 184 13.60 -4.48 0.59
N LEU A 185 12.28 -4.36 0.51
CA LEU A 185 11.50 -4.85 -0.63
C LEU A 185 11.78 -4.03 -1.89
N THR A 186 11.98 -2.73 -1.75
CA THR A 186 12.37 -1.85 -2.87
C THR A 186 13.73 -2.25 -3.43
N ILE A 187 14.72 -2.45 -2.56
CA ILE A 187 16.07 -2.88 -2.96
C ILE A 187 16.01 -4.24 -3.65
N ILE A 188 15.33 -5.21 -3.06
CA ILE A 188 15.17 -6.56 -3.64
C ILE A 188 14.52 -6.48 -5.04
N SER A 189 13.50 -5.63 -5.20
CA SER A 189 12.83 -5.46 -6.50
C SER A 189 13.78 -4.89 -7.56
N GLY A 190 14.69 -4.00 -7.18
CA GLY A 190 15.73 -3.48 -8.07
C GLY A 190 16.69 -4.55 -8.61
N TYR A 191 16.88 -5.68 -7.91
CA TYR A 191 17.68 -6.80 -8.44
C TYR A 191 16.94 -7.66 -9.48
N PHE A 192 15.60 -7.58 -9.53
CA PHE A 192 14.76 -8.37 -10.44
C PHE A 192 14.33 -7.61 -11.71
N LEU A 193 14.52 -6.29 -11.75
CA LEU A 193 14.23 -5.40 -12.89
C LEU A 193 15.49 -5.19 -13.74
#